data_AF-A0A9E3LM02-F1
#
_entry.id   AF-A0A9E3LM02-F1
#
_cell.length_a   1.000
_cell.length_b   1.000
_cell.length_c   1.000
_cell.angle_alpha   90.00
_cell.angle_beta   90.00
_cell.angle_gamma   90.00
#
_symmetry.space_group_name_H-M   'P 1'
#
loop_
_entity.id
_entity.type
_entity.pdbx_description
1 polymer ?
#
loop_
_entity_poly.entity_id
_entity_poly.type
_entity_poly.pdbx_seq_one_letter_code
_entity_poly.pdbx_strand_id
1 'polypeptide(L)'
;MSEPKIKRRPQLSREAMYQIIRNPVITEKATGLSEHGQYVFRVPLEARKPEIKAAVEGLFGVQVLAVNTLVQKGKTKRFKGRPGVRSDVKKAMVRLASGQQIDFTAGLV
;
A
#
# COMPACT_ATOMS: atom_id res chain seq x y z
N MET A 1 -20.53 -16.52 26.17
CA MET A 1 -19.20 -15.87 26.23
C MET A 1 -18.32 -16.53 25.17
N SER A 2 -18.18 -15.93 23.99
CA SER A 2 -17.42 -16.52 22.87
C SER A 2 -15.98 -16.01 22.85
N GLU A 3 -15.02 -16.92 22.86
CA GLU A 3 -13.58 -16.65 22.82
C GLU A 3 -13.17 -15.75 21.65
N PRO A 4 -12.22 -14.81 21.83
CA PRO A 4 -11.71 -14.01 20.73
C PRO A 4 -10.84 -14.88 19.82
N LYS A 5 -11.29 -15.09 18.57
CA LYS A 5 -10.50 -15.77 17.53
C LYS A 5 -9.15 -15.08 17.35
N ILE A 6 -8.08 -15.74 17.78
CA ILE A 6 -6.69 -15.29 17.63
C ILE A 6 -6.35 -15.24 16.13
N LYS A 7 -6.32 -14.02 15.56
CA LYS A 7 -5.88 -13.83 14.17
C LYS A 7 -4.36 -14.04 14.10
N ARG A 8 -3.93 -15.17 13.54
CA ARG A 8 -2.51 -15.44 13.24
C ARG A 8 -1.95 -14.29 12.38
N ARG A 9 -0.96 -13.56 12.89
CA ARG A 9 -0.22 -12.59 12.06
C ARG A 9 0.58 -13.38 11.03
N PRO A 10 0.51 -13.04 9.73
CA PRO A 10 1.31 -13.74 8.73
C PRO A 10 2.79 -13.47 9.00
N GLN A 11 3.59 -14.53 9.12
CA GLN A 11 5.04 -14.43 9.14
C GLN A 11 5.50 -14.23 7.70
N LEU A 12 6.05 -13.05 7.37
CA LEU A 12 6.51 -12.71 6.03
C LEU A 12 8.04 -12.70 5.97
N SER A 13 8.62 -13.26 4.92
CA SER A 13 10.04 -13.06 4.61
C SER A 13 10.27 -11.63 4.14
N ARG A 14 11.50 -11.11 4.31
CA ARG A 14 11.85 -9.75 3.89
C ARG A 14 11.66 -9.55 2.38
N GLU A 15 11.97 -10.57 1.59
CA GLU A 15 11.72 -10.61 0.14
C GLU A 15 10.24 -10.47 -0.20
N ALA A 16 9.37 -11.19 0.50
CA ALA A 16 7.93 -11.08 0.31
C ALA A 16 7.40 -9.68 0.66
N MET A 17 7.97 -9.02 1.67
CA MET A 17 7.59 -7.65 2.01
C MET A 17 7.89 -6.66 0.87
N TYR A 18 9.07 -6.78 0.24
CA TYR A 18 9.43 -5.94 -0.92
C TYR A 18 8.54 -6.22 -2.14
N GLN A 19 8.06 -7.45 -2.34
CA GLN A 19 7.12 -7.76 -3.42
C GLN A 19 5.72 -7.15 -3.17
N ILE A 20 5.30 -7.05 -1.90
CA ILE A 20 4.02 -6.47 -1.52
C ILE A 20 4.01 -4.95 -1.69
N ILE A 21 5.06 -4.26 -1.26
CA ILE A 21 5.14 -2.80 -1.37
C ILE A 21 5.95 -2.43 -2.62
N ARG A 22 5.25 -2.14 -3.72
CA ARG A 22 5.90 -1.89 -5.01
C ARG A 22 6.44 -0.48 -5.14
N ASN A 23 5.59 0.53 -4.95
CA ASN A 23 5.98 1.93 -5.07
C ASN A 23 4.97 2.87 -4.40
N PRO A 24 5.41 4.06 -3.93
CA PRO A 24 4.50 5.09 -3.45
C PRO A 24 3.69 5.69 -4.61
N VAL A 25 2.48 6.15 -4.30
CA VAL A 25 1.62 6.88 -5.25
C VAL A 25 1.80 8.37 -5.01
N ILE A 26 2.46 9.05 -5.94
CA ILE A 26 2.66 10.49 -5.89
C ILE A 26 1.55 11.17 -6.71
N THR A 27 0.67 11.88 -6.03
CA THR A 27 -0.42 12.70 -6.59
C THR A 27 -0.77 13.78 -5.57
N GLU A 28 -1.34 14.91 -5.97
CA GLU A 28 -1.78 16.00 -5.06
C GLU A 28 -2.57 15.46 -3.85
N LYS A 29 -3.54 14.57 -4.12
CA LYS A 29 -4.33 13.93 -3.07
C LYS A 29 -3.48 13.07 -2.12
N ALA A 30 -2.50 12.34 -2.65
CA ALA A 30 -1.63 11.52 -1.81
C ALA A 30 -0.68 12.38 -0.96
N THR A 31 -0.24 13.51 -1.49
CA THR A 31 0.53 14.50 -0.72
C THR A 31 -0.31 15.08 0.41
N GLY A 32 -1.55 15.52 0.14
CA GLY A 32 -2.44 16.00 1.20
C GLY A 32 -2.82 14.94 2.24
N LEU A 33 -2.91 13.66 1.85
CA LEU A 33 -3.08 12.57 2.82
C LEU A 33 -1.84 12.35 3.70
N SER A 34 -0.65 12.58 3.14
CA SER A 34 0.62 12.45 3.87
C SER A 34 0.72 13.43 5.03
N GLU A 35 0.18 14.66 4.87
CA GLU A 35 0.07 15.65 5.95
C GLU A 35 -0.77 15.14 7.13
N HIS A 36 -1.70 14.23 6.87
CA HIS A 36 -2.53 13.58 7.88
C HIS A 36 -1.97 12.22 8.35
N GLY A 37 -0.71 11.91 8.06
CA GLY A 37 -0.07 10.64 8.42
C GLY A 37 -0.64 9.43 7.67
N GLN A 38 -1.21 9.65 6.49
CA GLN A 38 -1.74 8.61 5.62
C GLN A 38 -0.94 8.52 4.32
N TYR A 39 -0.37 7.36 4.07
CA TYR A 39 0.50 7.13 2.91
C TYR A 39 -0.12 6.14 1.95
N VAL A 40 0.10 6.36 0.66
CA VAL A 40 -0.54 5.57 -0.39
C VAL A 40 0.50 4.78 -1.18
N PHE A 41 0.36 3.47 -1.18
CA PHE A 41 1.24 2.54 -1.89
C PHE A 41 0.48 1.83 -3.01
N ARG A 42 1.17 1.50 -4.10
CA ARG A 42 0.70 0.45 -5.02
C ARG A 42 1.16 -0.90 -4.50
N VAL A 43 0.23 -1.84 -4.50
CA VAL A 43 0.44 -3.19 -3.99
C VAL A 43 -0.08 -4.22 -5.02
N PRO A 44 0.35 -5.48 -4.97
CA PRO A 44 -0.20 -6.56 -5.78
C PRO A 44 -1.72 -6.71 -5.61
N LEU A 45 -2.40 -7.16 -6.67
CA LEU A 45 -3.84 -7.42 -6.67
C LEU A 45 -4.25 -8.54 -5.69
N GLU A 46 -3.31 -9.39 -5.29
CA GLU A 46 -3.54 -10.50 -4.36
C GLU A 46 -3.28 -10.12 -2.91
N ALA A 47 -2.52 -9.05 -2.66
CA ALA A 47 -2.09 -8.65 -1.31
C ALA A 47 -3.27 -8.34 -0.39
N ARG A 48 -3.26 -8.92 0.82
CA ARG A 48 -4.30 -8.76 1.84
C ARG A 48 -3.91 -7.68 2.85
N LYS A 49 -4.90 -7.08 3.51
CA LYS A 49 -4.67 -6.01 4.51
C LYS A 49 -3.69 -6.39 5.64
N PRO A 50 -3.75 -7.59 6.24
CA PRO A 50 -2.81 -7.98 7.30
C PRO A 50 -1.36 -8.08 6.81
N GLU A 51 -1.16 -8.53 5.56
CA GLU A 51 0.16 -8.67 4.96
C GLU A 51 0.75 -7.29 4.62
N ILE A 52 -0.07 -6.38 4.09
CA ILE A 52 0.34 -4.99 3.81
C ILE A 52 0.74 -4.30 5.12
N LYS A 53 -0.03 -4.50 6.19
CA LYS A 53 0.31 -3.98 7.52
C LYS A 53 1.68 -4.50 7.97
N ALA A 54 1.88 -5.82 7.97
CA ALA A 54 3.14 -6.43 8.39
C ALA A 54 4.33 -5.98 7.52
N ALA A 55 4.13 -5.82 6.20
CA ALA A 55 5.18 -5.36 5.30
C ALA A 55 5.57 -3.89 5.55
N VAL A 56 4.60 -3.00 5.79
CA VAL A 56 4.90 -1.59 6.08
C VAL A 56 5.63 -1.46 7.42
N GLU A 57 5.14 -2.16 8.46
CA GLU A 57 5.76 -2.15 9.78
C GLU A 57 7.19 -2.74 9.72
N GLY A 58 7.38 -3.83 8.98
CA GLY A 58 8.68 -4.50 8.84
C GLY A 58 9.70 -3.75 7.98
N LEU A 59 9.28 -3.06 6.92
CA LEU A 59 10.20 -2.34 6.02
C LEU A 59 10.57 -0.95 6.51
N PHE A 60 9.62 -0.22 7.10
CA PHE A 60 9.82 1.18 7.49
C PHE A 60 9.99 1.37 9.00
N GLY A 61 9.83 0.31 9.81
CA GLY A 61 9.98 0.41 11.27
C GLY A 61 8.91 1.28 11.94
N VAL A 62 7.77 1.47 11.28
CA VAL A 62 6.64 2.29 11.76
C VAL A 62 5.54 1.41 12.34
N GLN A 63 4.59 2.02 13.04
CA GLN A 63 3.40 1.40 13.58
C GLN A 63 2.17 1.81 12.77
N VAL A 64 1.42 0.81 12.29
CA VAL A 64 0.27 1.03 11.41
C VAL A 64 -1.04 0.86 12.19
N LEU A 65 -1.85 1.92 12.20
CA LEU A 65 -3.18 1.91 12.83
C LEU A 65 -4.19 1.17 11.96
N ALA A 66 -4.29 1.55 10.69
CA ALA A 66 -5.31 1.04 9.78
C ALA A 66 -4.81 0.98 8.33
N VAL A 67 -5.37 0.03 7.58
CA VAL A 67 -5.09 -0.16 6.15
C VAL A 67 -6.40 -0.21 5.36
N ASN A 68 -6.52 0.70 4.41
CA ASN A 68 -7.62 0.76 3.46
C ASN A 68 -7.11 0.43 2.06
N THR A 69 -7.82 -0.44 1.34
CA THR A 69 -7.40 -0.89 0.01
C THR A 69 -8.49 -0.64 -0.99
N LEU A 70 -8.12 -0.22 -2.20
CA LEU A 70 -9.03 -0.10 -3.34
C LEU A 70 -8.35 -0.66 -4.59
N VAL A 71 -9.15 -1.26 -5.47
CA VAL A 71 -8.68 -1.71 -6.79
C VAL A 71 -9.16 -0.71 -7.84
N GLN A 72 -8.21 -0.06 -8.51
CA GLN A 72 -8.48 0.83 -9.62
C GLN A 72 -8.41 0.03 -10.91
N LYS A 73 -9.52 0.00 -11.65
CA LYS A 73 -9.58 -0.65 -12.96
C LYS A 73 -8.73 0.09 -13.99
N GLY A 74 -8.06 -0.70 -14.82
CA GLY A 74 -7.29 -0.22 -15.95
C GLY A 74 -8.17 0.55 -16.94
N LYS A 75 -7.67 1.69 -17.43
CA LYS A 75 -8.37 2.43 -18.47
C LYS A 75 -8.20 1.73 -19.81
N THR A 76 -9.29 1.57 -20.56
CA THR A 76 -9.23 1.20 -21.97
C THR A 76 -8.50 2.29 -22.75
N LYS A 77 -7.53 1.88 -23.56
CA LYS A 77 -6.71 2.74 -24.40
C LYS A 77 -6.65 2.15 -25.81
N ARG A 78 -6.19 2.95 -26.76
CA ARG A 78 -5.98 2.52 -28.13
C ARG A 78 -4.56 2.88 -28.52
N PHE A 79 -3.84 1.93 -29.10
CA PHE A 79 -2.49 2.15 -29.61
C PHE A 79 -2.43 1.69 -31.07
N LYS A 80 -2.08 2.61 -31.98
CA LYS A 80 -2.04 2.35 -33.43
C LYS A 80 -3.31 1.67 -33.97
N GLY A 81 -4.48 2.19 -33.59
CA GLY A 81 -5.79 1.64 -33.99
C GLY A 81 -6.26 0.39 -33.24
N ARG A 82 -5.38 -0.31 -32.50
CA ARG A 82 -5.75 -1.51 -31.74
C ARG A 82 -6.23 -1.17 -30.32
N PRO A 83 -7.42 -1.63 -29.89
CA PRO A 83 -7.87 -1.46 -28.51
C PRO A 83 -7.04 -2.33 -27.57
N GLY A 84 -6.72 -1.78 -26.39
CA GLY A 84 -6.04 -2.49 -25.31
C GLY A 84 -6.45 -1.92 -23.95
N VAL A 85 -6.20 -2.66 -22.88
CA VAL A 85 -6.55 -2.23 -21.52
C VAL A 85 -5.27 -2.19 -20.69
N ARG A 86 -5.11 -1.13 -19.87
CA ARG A 86 -4.00 -1.07 -18.92
C ARG A 86 -4.21 -2.06 -17.78
N SER A 87 -3.16 -2.51 -17.13
CA SER A 87 -3.29 -3.40 -15.97
C SER A 87 -4.02 -2.71 -14.81
N ASP A 88 -4.83 -3.49 -14.09
CA ASP A 88 -5.46 -3.08 -12.84
C ASP A 88 -4.40 -2.81 -11.77
N VAL A 89 -4.67 -1.85 -10.89
CA VAL A 89 -3.75 -1.46 -9.81
C VAL A 89 -4.50 -1.45 -8.49
N LYS A 90 -3.98 -2.14 -7.47
CA LYS A 90 -4.46 -2.00 -6.09
C LYS A 90 -3.68 -0.89 -5.40
N LYS A 91 -4.39 0.07 -4.80
CA LYS A 91 -3.82 1.10 -3.92
C LYS A 91 -4.13 0.74 -2.47
N ALA A 92 -3.13 0.87 -1.61
CA ALA A 92 -3.26 0.73 -0.17
C ALA A 92 -2.99 2.08 0.49
N MET A 93 -3.99 2.65 1.15
CA MET A 93 -3.88 3.81 2.02
C MET A 93 -3.61 3.29 3.44
N VAL A 94 -2.47 3.66 3.98
CA VAL A 94 -1.94 3.17 5.25
C VAL A 94 -1.86 4.34 6.22
N ARG A 95 -2.55 4.22 7.35
CA ARG A 95 -2.55 5.24 8.41
C ARG A 95 -1.54 4.84 9.48
N LEU A 96 -0.59 5.72 9.74
CA LEU A 96 0.42 5.52 10.79
C LEU A 96 -0.08 6.00 12.14
N ALA A 97 0.62 5.58 13.19
CA ALA A 97 0.49 6.16 14.52
C ALA A 97 0.96 7.63 14.53
N SER A 98 0.41 8.42 15.44
CA SER A 98 0.74 9.84 15.57
C SER A 98 2.25 10.04 15.79
N GLY A 99 2.83 11.03 15.11
CA GLY A 99 4.25 11.38 15.25
C GLY A 99 5.22 10.57 14.40
N GLN A 100 4.74 9.57 13.66
CA GLN A 100 5.56 8.82 12.71
C GLN A 100 5.36 9.34 11.29
N GLN A 101 6.45 9.43 10.55
CA GLN A 101 6.46 9.87 9.16
C GLN A 101 7.31 8.92 8.32
N ILE A 102 6.93 8.77 7.05
CA ILE A 102 7.73 8.08 6.05
C ILE A 102 8.18 9.14 5.06
N ASP A 103 9.49 9.33 4.94
CA ASP A 103 10.08 10.19 3.94
C ASP A 103 10.32 9.37 2.65
N PHE A 104 9.61 9.73 1.57
CA PHE A 104 9.81 9.15 0.23
C PHE A 104 10.69 10.03 -0.66
N THR A 105 10.99 11.25 -0.24
CA THR A 105 11.69 12.28 -1.01
C THR A 105 13.20 12.24 -0.84
N ALA A 106 13.71 11.69 0.26
CA ALA A 106 15.14 11.56 0.52
C ALA A 106 15.93 10.70 -0.51
N GLY A 107 15.27 10.05 -1.48
CA GLY A 107 15.90 9.24 -2.53
C GLY A 107 15.68 9.71 -3.97
N LEU A 108 15.14 10.92 -4.18
CA LEU A 108 14.97 11.53 -5.51
C LEU A 108 15.86 12.77 -5.62
N VAL A 109 17.16 12.56 -5.78
CA VAL A 109 18.12 13.58 -6.24
C VAL A 109 18.99 12.96 -7.33
#